data_AF-A0A957MBA5-F1
#
_entry.id   AF-A0A957MBA5-F1
#
_cell.length_a   1.000
_cell.length_b   1.000
_cell.length_c   1.000
_cell.angle_alpha   90.00
_cell.angle_beta   90.00
_cell.angle_gamma   90.00
#
_symmetry.space_group_name_H-M   'P 1'
#
loop_
_entity.id
_entity.type
_entity.pdbx_description
1 polymer ?
#
loop_
_entity_poly.entity_id
_entity_poly.type
_entity_poly.pdbx_seq_one_letter_code
_entity_poly.pdbx_strand_id
1 'polypeptide(L)'
;MQQTVADEAVQSSPDGKGYRFERAGWVYLHIEGEPYERGYQHGWLMATELADVQKMLRHITPWKTGVGWEEVFIPGAEEQWSKWLTPEYADELKGIADGATAAGTEITWQEVLAWNGQHELFDYWWPGIQGDWYKQQKADYEHCSAFIANGDWTTDGRIVIAHNTWQAFPVGQYDNVLLDIVPS
;
A
#
# COMPACT_ATOMS: atom_id res chain seq x y z
N MET A 1 19.07 7.69 26.07
CA MET A 1 17.81 7.16 26.60
C MET A 1 17.51 5.88 25.85
N GLN A 2 17.58 4.72 26.50
CA GLN A 2 17.02 3.48 25.93
C GLN A 2 15.51 3.58 26.11
N GLN A 3 14.78 3.89 25.03
CA GLN A 3 13.35 3.63 25.00
C GLN A 3 13.18 2.11 25.00
N THR A 4 12.77 1.55 26.13
CA THR A 4 12.11 0.25 26.18
C THR A 4 10.80 0.41 25.43
N VAL A 5 10.79 0.08 24.15
CA VAL A 5 9.56 -0.12 23.38
C VAL A 5 8.89 -1.32 24.03
N ALA A 6 7.75 -1.11 24.68
CA ALA A 6 6.93 -2.23 25.10
C ALA A 6 6.51 -2.98 23.83
N ASP A 7 6.72 -4.30 23.76
CA ASP A 7 6.14 -5.08 22.66
C ASP A 7 4.63 -4.90 22.74
N GLU A 8 4.04 -4.28 21.72
CA GLU A 8 2.60 -4.07 21.65
C GLU A 8 1.87 -5.40 21.49
N ALA A 9 0.62 -5.46 21.94
CA ALA A 9 -0.15 -6.71 21.95
C ALA A 9 -0.30 -7.26 20.52
N VAL A 10 0.03 -8.54 20.34
CA VAL A 10 -0.19 -9.24 19.07
C VAL A 10 -1.69 -9.34 18.81
N GLN A 11 -2.10 -8.93 17.61
CA GLN A 11 -3.45 -9.11 17.10
C GLN A 11 -3.45 -10.26 16.09
N SER A 12 -4.51 -11.05 16.06
CA SER A 12 -4.66 -12.17 15.12
C SER A 12 -5.91 -12.01 14.28
N SER A 13 -5.87 -12.52 13.05
CA SER A 13 -7.04 -12.59 12.18
C SER A 13 -8.05 -13.62 12.72
N PRO A 14 -9.33 -13.57 12.30
CA PRO A 14 -10.37 -14.46 12.83
C PRO A 14 -10.12 -15.95 12.58
N ASP A 15 -9.41 -16.30 11.51
CA ASP A 15 -9.00 -17.67 11.18
C ASP A 15 -7.76 -18.14 11.97
N GLY A 16 -7.12 -17.25 12.72
CA GLY A 16 -5.94 -17.51 13.55
C GLY A 16 -4.63 -17.70 12.77
N LYS A 17 -4.65 -17.50 11.45
CA LYS A 17 -3.48 -17.67 10.57
C LYS A 17 -2.62 -16.41 10.49
N GLY A 18 -3.27 -15.27 10.22
CA GLY A 18 -2.62 -13.97 10.16
C GLY A 18 -2.42 -13.35 11.53
N TYR A 19 -1.37 -12.52 11.66
CA TYR A 19 -1.13 -11.75 12.87
C TYR A 19 -0.37 -10.45 12.58
N ARG A 20 -0.55 -9.45 13.45
CA ARG A 20 0.23 -8.21 13.44
C ARG A 20 0.72 -7.82 14.83
N PHE A 21 1.81 -7.07 14.87
CA PHE A 21 2.29 -6.36 16.05
C PHE A 21 3.11 -5.15 15.63
N GLU A 22 3.27 -4.19 16.55
CA GLU A 22 4.09 -3.00 16.30
C GLU A 22 5.39 -3.05 17.08
N ARG A 23 6.48 -2.62 16.44
CA ARG A 23 7.78 -2.55 17.06
C ARG A 23 8.63 -1.46 16.43
N ALA A 24 9.13 -0.55 17.26
CA ALA A 24 10.05 0.53 16.84
C ALA A 24 9.55 1.35 15.65
N GLY A 25 8.23 1.63 15.61
CA GLY A 25 7.58 2.41 14.55
C GLY A 25 7.22 1.61 13.29
N TRP A 26 7.46 0.29 13.28
CA TRP A 26 7.05 -0.60 12.19
C TRP A 26 5.84 -1.44 12.60
N VAL A 27 4.94 -1.65 11.66
CA VAL A 27 3.87 -2.66 11.74
C VAL A 27 4.39 -3.93 11.09
N TYR A 28 4.61 -5.00 11.86
CA TYR A 28 4.83 -6.32 11.29
C TYR A 28 3.48 -6.96 10.99
N LEU A 29 3.29 -7.45 9.77
CA LEU A 29 2.08 -8.11 9.32
C LEU A 29 2.45 -9.45 8.69
N HIS A 30 1.93 -10.53 9.24
CA HIS A 30 1.98 -11.86 8.65
C HIS A 30 0.61 -12.24 8.09
N ILE A 31 0.58 -12.72 6.86
CA ILE A 31 -0.61 -13.27 6.19
C ILE A 31 -0.25 -14.54 5.43
N GLU A 32 -1.19 -15.48 5.34
CA GLU A 32 -0.95 -16.75 4.65
C GLU A 32 -2.22 -17.37 4.03
N GLY A 33 -2.01 -18.23 3.04
CA GLY A 33 -3.04 -19.04 2.39
C GLY A 33 -3.46 -18.56 1.01
N GLU A 34 -4.65 -19.00 0.61
CA GLU A 34 -5.25 -18.73 -0.70
C GLU A 34 -5.48 -17.22 -0.89
N PRO A 35 -5.55 -16.71 -2.13
CA PRO A 35 -5.60 -15.27 -2.40
C PRO A 35 -6.64 -14.50 -1.59
N TYR A 36 -7.87 -15.02 -1.55
CA TYR A 36 -8.93 -14.42 -0.75
C TYR A 36 -8.65 -14.46 0.76
N GLU A 37 -8.13 -15.59 1.28
CA GLU A 37 -7.87 -15.77 2.72
C GLU A 37 -6.81 -14.79 3.21
N ARG A 38 -5.65 -14.72 2.53
CA ARG A 38 -4.58 -13.79 2.89
C ARG A 38 -5.02 -12.33 2.71
N GLY A 39 -5.83 -12.04 1.68
CA GLY A 39 -6.45 -10.74 1.50
C GLY A 39 -7.32 -10.35 2.69
N TYR A 40 -8.20 -11.26 3.13
CA TYR A 40 -9.07 -11.05 4.29
C TYR A 40 -8.27 -10.80 5.57
N GLN A 41 -7.21 -11.58 5.81
CA GLN A 41 -6.32 -11.37 6.95
C GLN A 41 -5.68 -9.98 6.90
N HIS A 42 -5.17 -9.55 5.74
CA HIS A 42 -4.58 -8.23 5.55
C HIS A 42 -5.60 -7.14 5.88
N GLY A 43 -6.76 -7.16 5.21
CA GLY A 43 -7.82 -6.17 5.42
C GLY A 43 -8.24 -6.05 6.87
N TRP A 44 -8.46 -7.19 7.53
CA TRP A 44 -8.86 -7.24 8.94
C TRP A 44 -7.81 -6.62 9.86
N LEU A 45 -6.55 -7.03 9.70
CA LEU A 45 -5.45 -6.60 10.58
C LEU A 45 -5.04 -5.14 10.33
N MET A 46 -5.25 -4.62 9.11
CA MET A 46 -4.86 -3.26 8.72
C MET A 46 -6.05 -2.29 8.60
N ALA A 47 -7.23 -2.63 9.14
CA ALA A 47 -8.44 -1.85 8.96
C ALA A 47 -8.28 -0.38 9.40
N THR A 48 -7.61 -0.15 10.53
CA THR A 48 -7.40 1.21 11.05
C THR A 48 -6.54 2.06 10.09
N GLU A 49 -5.46 1.47 9.58
CA GLU A 49 -4.56 2.12 8.64
C GLU A 49 -5.24 2.37 7.29
N LEU A 50 -6.05 1.42 6.81
CA LEU A 50 -6.85 1.59 5.59
C LEU A 50 -7.85 2.74 5.72
N ALA A 51 -8.50 2.89 6.88
CA ALA A 51 -9.41 4.01 7.14
C ALA A 51 -8.66 5.36 7.12
N ASP A 52 -7.44 5.41 7.64
CA ASP A 52 -6.61 6.61 7.65
C ASP A 52 -6.04 6.94 6.27
N VAL A 53 -5.69 5.92 5.47
CA VAL A 53 -5.34 6.06 4.04
C VAL A 53 -6.52 6.61 3.24
N GLN A 54 -7.75 6.12 3.44
CA GLN A 54 -8.94 6.68 2.78
C GLN A 54 -9.14 8.17 3.12
N LYS A 55 -8.99 8.57 4.39
CA LYS A 55 -9.07 9.99 4.80
C LYS A 55 -7.96 10.82 4.14
N MET A 56 -6.75 10.30 4.11
CA MET A 56 -5.60 10.94 3.49
C MET A 56 -5.85 11.16 2.00
N LEU A 57 -6.25 10.12 1.26
CA LEU A 57 -6.57 10.15 -0.16
C LEU A 57 -7.63 11.20 -0.50
N ARG A 58 -8.74 11.22 0.24
CA ARG A 58 -9.81 12.23 0.10
C ARG A 58 -9.30 13.66 0.31
N HIS A 59 -8.31 13.84 1.17
CA HIS A 59 -7.72 15.15 1.45
C HIS A 59 -6.70 15.59 0.40
N ILE A 60 -5.76 14.71 0.03
CA ILE A 60 -4.64 15.08 -0.85
C ILE A 60 -5.06 15.15 -2.32
N THR A 61 -6.06 14.38 -2.74
CA THR A 61 -6.42 14.27 -4.15
C THR A 61 -6.89 15.61 -4.72
N PRO A 62 -7.87 16.32 -4.13
CA PRO A 62 -8.30 17.62 -4.66
C PRO A 62 -7.18 18.66 -4.62
N TRP A 63 -6.29 18.58 -3.62
CA TRP A 63 -5.14 19.48 -3.51
C TRP A 63 -4.12 19.26 -4.64
N LYS A 64 -3.86 18.01 -5.01
CA LYS A 64 -2.94 17.66 -6.11
C LYS A 64 -3.56 17.87 -7.49
N THR A 65 -4.84 17.53 -7.66
CA THR A 65 -5.42 17.28 -9.00
C THR A 65 -6.57 18.21 -9.36
N GLY A 66 -7.17 18.87 -8.36
CA GLY A 66 -8.36 19.72 -8.52
C GLY A 66 -9.69 18.94 -8.61
N VAL A 67 -9.66 17.61 -8.52
CA VAL A 67 -10.86 16.75 -8.57
C VAL A 67 -10.87 15.77 -7.40
N GLY A 68 -12.02 15.14 -7.13
CA GLY A 68 -12.17 14.21 -6.01
C GLY A 68 -11.64 12.80 -6.31
N TRP A 69 -11.27 12.08 -5.24
CA TRP A 69 -10.74 10.72 -5.31
C TRP A 69 -11.80 9.75 -5.82
N GLU A 70 -13.00 9.80 -5.26
CA GLU A 70 -14.06 8.85 -5.55
C GLU A 70 -14.62 8.99 -6.96
N GLU A 71 -14.76 10.22 -7.44
CA GLU A 71 -15.44 10.50 -8.70
C GLU A 71 -14.56 10.24 -9.93
N VAL A 72 -13.23 10.25 -9.76
CA VAL A 72 -12.28 10.21 -10.88
C VAL A 72 -11.29 9.05 -10.76
N PHE A 73 -10.69 8.87 -9.59
CA PHE A 73 -9.55 7.97 -9.44
C PHE A 73 -9.96 6.51 -9.25
N ILE A 74 -11.03 6.25 -8.50
CA ILE A 74 -11.57 4.88 -8.38
C ILE A 74 -12.03 4.34 -9.74
N PRO A 75 -12.87 5.03 -10.52
CA PRO A 75 -13.28 4.55 -11.85
C PRO A 75 -12.10 4.49 -12.83
N GLY A 76 -11.14 5.43 -12.71
CA GLY A 76 -9.92 5.43 -13.51
C GLY A 76 -9.07 4.19 -13.29
N ALA A 77 -8.90 3.77 -12.04
CA ALA A 77 -8.19 2.54 -11.69
C ALA A 77 -8.84 1.30 -12.30
N GLU A 78 -10.17 1.21 -12.23
CA GLU A 78 -10.91 0.12 -12.85
C GLU A 78 -10.75 0.11 -14.38
N GLU A 79 -10.84 1.27 -15.04
CA GLU A 79 -10.65 1.37 -16.49
C GLU A 79 -9.25 0.92 -16.93
N GLN A 80 -8.22 1.29 -16.17
CA GLN A 80 -6.83 0.94 -16.47
C GLN A 80 -6.56 -0.55 -16.24
N TRP A 81 -6.99 -1.09 -15.10
CA TRP A 81 -6.43 -2.35 -14.59
C TRP A 81 -7.40 -3.51 -14.47
N SER A 82 -8.72 -3.28 -14.38
CA SER A 82 -9.68 -4.38 -14.15
C SER A 82 -9.56 -5.52 -15.16
N LYS A 83 -9.33 -5.21 -16.44
CA LYS A 83 -9.15 -6.19 -17.52
C LYS A 83 -7.86 -7.01 -17.42
N TRP A 84 -6.89 -6.57 -16.63
CA TRP A 84 -5.60 -7.23 -16.43
C TRP A 84 -5.51 -7.98 -15.10
N LEU A 85 -6.53 -7.87 -14.24
CA LEU A 85 -6.57 -8.61 -12.98
C LEU A 85 -6.68 -10.11 -13.26
N THR A 86 -5.70 -10.85 -12.77
CA THR A 86 -5.80 -12.30 -12.67
C THR A 86 -6.82 -12.68 -11.60
N PRO A 87 -7.38 -13.90 -11.63
CA PRO A 87 -8.26 -14.37 -10.56
C PRO A 87 -7.63 -14.23 -9.17
N GLU A 88 -6.33 -14.54 -9.06
CA GLU A 88 -5.56 -14.38 -7.83
C GLU A 88 -5.61 -12.94 -7.28
N TYR A 89 -5.23 -11.94 -8.08
CA TYR A 89 -5.27 -10.54 -7.60
C TYR A 89 -6.69 -10.05 -7.36
N ALA A 90 -7.64 -10.44 -8.20
CA ALA A 90 -9.04 -10.07 -8.01
C ALA A 90 -9.59 -10.62 -6.68
N ASP A 91 -9.23 -11.84 -6.31
CA ASP A 91 -9.70 -12.47 -5.08
C ASP A 91 -8.98 -11.93 -3.84
N GLU A 92 -7.67 -11.62 -3.95
CA GLU A 92 -6.94 -10.95 -2.88
C GLU A 92 -7.47 -9.53 -2.59
N LEU A 93 -7.74 -8.73 -3.63
CA LEU A 93 -8.33 -7.39 -3.47
C LEU A 93 -9.72 -7.43 -2.83
N LYS A 94 -10.57 -8.40 -3.21
CA LYS A 94 -11.87 -8.63 -2.54
C LYS A 94 -11.68 -9.05 -1.09
N GLY A 95 -10.74 -9.95 -0.82
CA GLY A 95 -10.39 -10.35 0.54
C GLY A 95 -10.04 -9.15 1.39
N ILE A 96 -9.14 -8.28 0.92
CA ILE A 96 -8.75 -7.05 1.65
C ILE A 96 -9.97 -6.18 1.97
N ALA A 97 -10.84 -5.95 0.99
CA ALA A 97 -12.04 -5.15 1.20
C ALA A 97 -13.00 -5.78 2.23
N ASP A 98 -13.27 -7.08 2.11
CA ASP A 98 -14.17 -7.80 3.01
C ASP A 98 -13.61 -7.90 4.44
N GLY A 99 -12.30 -8.13 4.57
CA GLY A 99 -11.60 -8.18 5.85
C GLY A 99 -11.61 -6.84 6.57
N ALA A 100 -11.31 -5.76 5.86
CA ALA A 100 -11.36 -4.40 6.41
C ALA A 100 -12.78 -4.02 6.84
N THR A 101 -13.77 -4.34 6.01
CA THR A 101 -15.20 -4.09 6.30
C THR A 101 -15.63 -4.86 7.55
N ALA A 102 -15.26 -6.13 7.66
CA ALA A 102 -15.57 -6.94 8.84
C ALA A 102 -14.91 -6.42 10.13
N ALA A 103 -13.77 -5.74 10.02
CA ALA A 103 -13.08 -5.07 11.12
C ALA A 103 -13.55 -3.61 11.34
N GLY A 104 -14.57 -3.14 10.61
CA GLY A 104 -15.22 -1.84 10.83
C GLY A 104 -14.77 -0.71 9.89
N THR A 105 -14.01 -1.01 8.83
CA THR A 105 -13.59 -0.05 7.80
C THR A 105 -14.24 -0.38 6.47
N GLU A 106 -15.30 0.35 6.13
CA GLU A 106 -15.99 0.21 4.85
C GLU A 106 -15.09 0.68 3.70
N ILE A 107 -14.65 -0.27 2.89
CA ILE A 107 -13.82 -0.01 1.70
C ILE A 107 -14.17 -1.04 0.62
N THR A 108 -14.26 -0.58 -0.62
CA THR A 108 -14.54 -1.44 -1.77
C THR A 108 -13.26 -2.03 -2.38
N TRP A 109 -13.33 -3.17 -3.06
CA TRP A 109 -12.15 -3.72 -3.74
C TRP A 109 -11.62 -2.77 -4.84
N GLN A 110 -12.48 -1.93 -5.40
CA GLN A 110 -12.13 -0.88 -6.35
C GLN A 110 -11.29 0.22 -5.68
N GLU A 111 -11.64 0.63 -4.45
CA GLU A 111 -10.82 1.57 -3.67
C GLU A 111 -9.46 0.96 -3.34
N VAL A 112 -9.42 -0.33 -2.97
CA VAL A 112 -8.15 -1.05 -2.73
C VAL A 112 -7.31 -1.08 -4.01
N LEU A 113 -7.92 -1.35 -5.17
CA LEU A 113 -7.24 -1.30 -6.47
C LEU A 113 -6.70 0.10 -6.77
N ALA A 114 -7.50 1.14 -6.53
CA ALA A 114 -7.10 2.52 -6.77
C ALA A 114 -5.95 2.96 -5.85
N TRP A 115 -5.96 2.55 -4.58
CA TRP A 115 -4.86 2.77 -3.65
C TRP A 115 -3.58 2.05 -4.10
N ASN A 116 -3.67 0.77 -4.50
CA ASN A 116 -2.52 0.03 -5.05
C ASN A 116 -1.89 0.74 -6.26
N GLY A 117 -2.72 1.40 -7.07
CA GLY A 117 -2.29 2.15 -8.25
C GLY A 117 -2.07 3.64 -8.03
N GLN A 118 -2.12 4.16 -6.79
CA GLN A 118 -2.21 5.61 -6.53
C GLN A 118 -1.12 6.43 -7.24
N HIS A 119 0.13 5.97 -7.17
CA HIS A 119 1.27 6.66 -7.81
C HIS A 119 1.11 6.71 -9.33
N GLU A 120 0.74 5.59 -9.96
CA GLU A 120 0.50 5.54 -11.40
C GLU A 120 -0.68 6.45 -11.79
N LEU A 121 -1.74 6.51 -10.97
CA LEU A 121 -2.87 7.38 -11.22
C LEU A 121 -2.50 8.88 -11.15
N PHE A 122 -1.77 9.29 -10.10
CA PHE A 122 -1.44 10.70 -9.87
C PHE A 122 -0.34 11.20 -10.79
N ASP A 123 0.70 10.40 -11.02
CA ASP A 123 1.94 10.89 -11.61
C ASP A 123 2.00 10.62 -13.12
N TYR A 124 1.20 9.66 -13.63
CA TYR A 124 1.22 9.26 -15.05
C TYR A 124 -0.16 9.35 -15.73
N TRP A 125 -1.16 8.63 -15.23
CA TRP A 125 -2.47 8.55 -15.89
C TRP A 125 -3.22 9.88 -15.89
N TRP A 126 -3.38 10.52 -14.74
CA TRP A 126 -4.10 11.80 -14.62
C TRP A 126 -3.44 12.93 -15.45
N PRO A 127 -2.11 13.15 -15.35
CA PRO A 127 -1.39 14.06 -16.23
C PRO A 127 -1.56 13.72 -17.71
N GLY A 128 -1.57 12.43 -18.05
CA GLY A 128 -1.76 11.94 -19.41
C GLY A 128 -3.11 12.33 -20.02
N ILE A 129 -4.19 12.25 -19.25
CA ILE A 129 -5.55 12.57 -19.74
C ILE A 129 -5.90 14.08 -19.65
N GLN A 130 -5.27 14.84 -18.75
CA GLN A 130 -5.45 16.30 -18.66
C GLN A 130 -4.66 17.09 -19.73
N GLY A 131 -3.72 16.45 -20.42
CA GLY A 131 -3.06 17.01 -21.59
C GLY A 131 -2.06 18.13 -21.26
N ASP A 132 -2.06 19.19 -22.07
CA ASP A 132 -0.92 20.11 -22.18
C ASP A 132 -0.67 20.96 -20.92
N TRP A 133 -1.66 21.12 -20.03
CA TRP A 133 -1.48 21.84 -18.76
C TRP A 133 -0.45 21.14 -17.85
N TYR A 134 -0.54 19.82 -17.72
CA TYR A 134 0.40 19.05 -16.90
C TYR A 134 1.78 18.92 -17.55
N LYS A 135 1.86 18.87 -18.89
CA LYS A 135 3.14 18.83 -19.61
C LYS A 135 4.01 20.09 -19.41
N GLN A 136 3.38 21.20 -19.02
CA GLN A 136 4.06 22.48 -18.78
C GLN A 136 4.55 22.63 -17.33
N GLN A 137 4.07 21.79 -16.41
CA GLN A 137 4.56 21.72 -15.03
C GLN A 137 5.95 21.07 -15.04
N LYS A 138 6.88 21.59 -14.23
CA LYS A 138 8.11 20.83 -13.95
C LYS A 138 7.70 19.61 -13.14
N ALA A 139 8.00 18.42 -13.66
CA ALA A 139 7.88 17.20 -12.87
C ALA A 139 8.75 17.35 -11.61
N ASP A 140 8.13 17.21 -10.45
CA ASP A 140 8.85 17.01 -9.21
C ASP A 140 9.27 15.55 -9.21
N TYR A 141 10.53 15.28 -9.55
CA TYR A 141 11.03 13.91 -9.60
C TYR A 141 11.27 13.44 -8.17
N GLU A 142 10.48 12.48 -7.68
CA GLU A 142 10.83 11.76 -6.46
C GLU A 142 12.17 11.04 -6.67
N HIS A 143 13.08 11.17 -5.70
CA HIS A 143 14.46 10.67 -5.80
C HIS A 143 14.72 9.58 -4.76
N CYS A 144 13.91 8.52 -4.77
CA CYS A 144 14.25 7.31 -4.02
C CYS A 144 15.68 6.88 -4.39
N SER A 145 16.39 6.28 -3.44
CA SER A 145 17.74 5.77 -3.67
C SER A 145 17.78 4.27 -3.40
N ALA A 146 18.55 3.54 -4.20
CA ALA A 146 18.75 2.11 -4.02
C ALA A 146 20.18 1.72 -4.37
N PHE A 147 20.69 0.67 -3.72
CA PHE A 147 21.97 0.08 -4.08
C PHE A 147 21.93 -1.45 -3.96
N ILE A 148 22.85 -2.08 -4.67
CA ILE A 148 23.14 -3.51 -4.58
C ILE A 148 24.65 -3.73 -4.50
N ALA A 149 25.09 -4.61 -3.61
CA ALA A 149 26.47 -5.07 -3.50
C ALA A 149 26.51 -6.61 -3.44
N ASN A 150 27.51 -7.25 -4.05
CA ASN A 150 27.70 -8.70 -4.03
C ASN A 150 29.18 -9.08 -4.28
N GLY A 151 29.51 -10.37 -4.15
CA GLY A 151 30.84 -10.88 -4.45
C GLY A 151 31.92 -10.24 -3.58
N ASP A 152 33.01 -9.79 -4.19
CA ASP A 152 34.14 -9.18 -3.46
C ASP A 152 33.78 -7.86 -2.75
N TRP A 153 32.60 -7.29 -3.02
CA TRP A 153 32.10 -6.10 -2.35
C TRP A 153 31.33 -6.41 -1.05
N THR A 154 31.13 -7.69 -0.70
CA THR A 154 30.49 -8.14 0.55
C THR A 154 31.36 -9.17 1.28
N THR A 155 31.31 -9.21 2.62
CA THR A 155 32.23 -10.01 3.44
C THR A 155 32.11 -11.52 3.26
N ASP A 156 30.97 -11.99 2.76
CA ASP A 156 30.65 -13.40 2.56
C ASP A 156 30.19 -13.72 1.12
N GLY A 157 30.38 -12.77 0.18
CA GLY A 157 29.98 -12.91 -1.22
C GLY A 157 28.47 -12.87 -1.48
N ARG A 158 27.62 -12.78 -0.44
CA ARG A 158 26.16 -12.74 -0.60
C ARG A 158 25.69 -11.36 -1.06
N ILE A 159 24.43 -11.30 -1.50
CA ILE A 159 23.79 -10.09 -1.97
C ILE A 159 23.36 -9.22 -0.78
N VAL A 160 23.70 -7.93 -0.85
CA VAL A 160 23.13 -6.88 0.00
C VAL A 160 22.37 -5.92 -0.92
N ILE A 161 21.08 -5.73 -0.67
CA ILE A 161 20.22 -4.77 -1.36
C ILE A 161 19.64 -3.83 -0.31
N ALA A 162 19.59 -2.55 -0.62
CA ALA A 162 18.82 -1.59 0.16
C ALA A 162 18.10 -0.60 -0.75
N HIS A 163 16.98 -0.09 -0.24
CA HIS A 163 16.18 0.97 -0.82
C HIS A 163 15.86 1.98 0.27
N ASN A 164 15.84 3.26 -0.08
CA ASN A 164 15.38 4.34 0.79
C ASN A 164 14.30 5.13 0.03
N THR A 165 13.06 4.97 0.49
CA THR A 165 11.88 5.64 -0.06
C THR A 165 11.90 7.12 0.29
N TRP A 166 11.70 7.98 -0.71
CA TRP A 166 11.55 9.41 -0.54
C TRP A 166 10.12 9.77 -0.92
N GLN A 167 9.34 10.20 0.06
CA GLN A 167 7.91 10.44 -0.13
C GLN A 167 7.47 11.67 0.66
N ALA A 168 6.43 12.35 0.19
CA ALA A 168 5.76 13.40 0.94
C ALA A 168 5.19 12.84 2.24
N PHE A 169 5.39 13.57 3.36
CA PHE A 169 4.97 13.11 4.69
C PHE A 169 3.52 12.61 4.80
N PRO A 170 2.52 13.21 4.15
CA PRO A 170 1.14 12.72 4.24
C PRO A 170 0.96 11.29 3.71
N VAL A 171 1.75 10.87 2.72
CA VAL A 171 1.71 9.53 2.15
C VAL A 171 2.71 8.62 2.86
N GLY A 172 3.96 9.08 3.02
CA GLY A 172 5.07 8.25 3.54
C GLY A 172 4.92 7.81 4.99
N GLN A 173 4.01 8.40 5.77
CA GLN A 173 3.70 7.94 7.12
C GLN A 173 3.11 6.53 7.17
N TYR A 174 2.61 6.01 6.04
CA TYR A 174 2.06 4.65 5.92
C TYR A 174 3.05 3.64 5.30
N ASP A 175 4.26 4.08 4.93
CA ASP A 175 5.33 3.24 4.37
C ASP A 175 6.13 2.50 5.47
N ASN A 176 5.45 2.03 6.51
CA ASN A 176 6.06 1.44 7.70
C ASN A 176 5.55 0.00 8.00
N VAL A 177 5.14 -0.73 6.96
CA VAL A 177 4.68 -2.12 7.08
C VAL A 177 5.78 -3.09 6.65
N LEU A 178 6.13 -4.02 7.53
CA LEU A 178 6.93 -5.21 7.22
C LEU A 178 5.96 -6.37 6.94
N LEU A 179 5.76 -6.65 5.66
CA LEU A 179 4.85 -7.70 5.20
C LEU A 179 5.59 -9.04 5.04
N ASP A 180 5.15 -10.04 5.79
CA ASP A 180 5.50 -11.45 5.65
C ASP A 180 4.31 -12.19 5.04
N ILE A 181 4.52 -12.84 3.89
CA ILE A 181 3.46 -13.46 3.10
C ILE A 181 3.83 -14.91 2.76
N VAL A 182 2.93 -15.84 3.09
CA VAL A 182 3.07 -17.27 2.77
C VAL A 182 1.90 -17.71 1.87
N PRO A 183 2.07 -17.66 0.53
CA PRO A 183 1.02 -18.11 -0.40
C PRO A 183 0.88 -19.64 -0.41
N SER A 184 -0.33 -20.15 -0.71
CA SER A 184 -0.62 -21.57 -0.94
C SER A 184 -0.85 -21.94 -2.40
#